data_AF-A0A345DCM2-F1
#
_entry.id   AF-A0A345DCM2-F1
#
_cell.length_a   1.000
_cell.length_b   1.000
_cell.length_c   1.000
_cell.angle_alpha   90.00
_cell.angle_beta   90.00
_cell.angle_gamma   90.00
#
_symmetry.space_group_name_H-M   'P 1'
#
loop_
_entity.id
_entity.type
_entity.pdbx_description
1 polymer ?
#
loop_
_entity_poly.entity_id
_entity_poly.type
_entity_poly.pdbx_seq_one_letter_code
_entity_poly.pdbx_strand_id
1 'polypeptide(L)'
;MDQVSDDVSAVLTYPEHHAVWLDVMGISRWASTASLGGAVSVANAPVLEGLPEPVLVVAAKAVVADLPVLPKIIQAARYWVIGVAPLDDDACRLLAGMMAAIQATEGEVVYSSVQDGVEHVQTTGMATWPRLNVCHVSELNVSLPETLSVLLLGDVDFPEGHHRVWRIPALADMLSEPLLKREAWVGLKAMWAQP
;
A
#
# COMPACT_ATOMS: atom_id res chain seq x y z
N MET A 1 -0.88 -13.31 30.64
CA MET A 1 0.16 -12.60 29.85
C MET A 1 -0.45 -12.43 28.47
N ASP A 2 -1.42 -11.51 28.33
CA ASP A 2 -2.32 -11.53 27.14
C ASP A 2 -2.61 -10.11 26.61
N GLN A 3 -2.04 -9.08 27.24
CA GLN A 3 -2.33 -7.69 26.92
C GLN A 3 -1.53 -7.15 25.73
N VAL A 4 -0.48 -7.86 25.29
CA VAL A 4 0.36 -7.46 24.16
C VAL A 4 -0.27 -7.81 22.81
N SER A 5 -1.04 -8.91 22.70
CA SER A 5 -1.69 -9.29 21.44
C SER A 5 -2.87 -8.41 21.06
N ASP A 6 -3.60 -7.90 22.05
CA ASP A 6 -4.78 -7.05 21.84
C ASP A 6 -4.36 -5.65 21.37
N ASP A 7 -3.28 -5.10 21.96
CA ASP A 7 -2.73 -3.79 21.59
C ASP A 7 -2.15 -3.81 20.17
N VAL A 8 -1.44 -4.89 19.80
CA VAL A 8 -0.99 -5.10 18.43
C VAL A 8 -2.19 -5.21 17.49
N SER A 9 -3.20 -6.02 17.78
CA SER A 9 -4.38 -6.15 16.91
C SER A 9 -5.19 -4.84 16.77
N ALA A 10 -5.27 -4.04 17.83
CA ALA A 10 -5.94 -2.73 17.82
C ALA A 10 -5.16 -1.70 16.99
N VAL A 11 -3.83 -1.65 17.15
CA VAL A 11 -2.93 -0.85 16.30
C VAL A 11 -3.18 -1.15 14.83
N LEU A 12 -3.32 -2.43 14.48
CA LEU A 12 -3.50 -2.88 13.11
C LEU A 12 -4.89 -2.63 12.55
N THR A 13 -5.90 -2.35 13.37
CA THR A 13 -7.29 -2.24 12.92
C THR A 13 -7.75 -0.79 12.79
N TYR A 14 -7.20 0.15 13.58
CA TYR A 14 -7.74 1.49 13.72
C TYR A 14 -6.72 2.61 13.40
N PRO A 15 -7.04 3.57 12.50
CA PRO A 15 -6.14 4.67 12.11
C PRO A 15 -5.63 5.50 13.30
N GLU A 16 -6.42 5.62 14.37
CA GLU A 16 -6.12 6.33 15.62
C GLU A 16 -4.99 5.72 16.47
N HIS A 17 -4.45 4.58 16.07
CA HIS A 17 -3.38 3.90 16.81
C HIS A 17 -2.04 3.83 16.06
N HIS A 18 -1.97 4.22 14.78
CA HIS A 18 -0.70 4.28 14.05
C HIS A 18 -0.04 5.66 14.19
N ALA A 19 0.92 5.82 15.11
CA ALA A 19 1.59 7.10 15.36
C ALA A 19 2.20 7.76 14.12
N VAL A 20 2.81 6.98 13.23
CA VAL A 20 3.41 7.50 11.97
C VAL A 20 2.32 7.92 10.98
N TRP A 21 1.24 7.14 10.89
CA TRP A 21 0.07 7.50 10.09
C TRP A 21 -0.54 8.80 10.61
N LEU A 22 -0.77 8.92 11.92
CA LEU A 22 -1.34 10.10 12.55
C LEU A 22 -0.51 11.37 12.36
N ASP A 23 0.82 11.24 12.39
CA ASP A 23 1.74 12.35 12.12
C ASP A 23 1.59 12.85 10.69
N VAL A 24 1.62 11.92 9.73
CA VAL A 24 1.48 12.21 8.29
C VAL A 24 0.07 12.70 7.92
N MET A 25 -0.95 12.27 8.67
CA MET A 25 -2.31 12.78 8.59
C MET A 25 -2.45 14.20 9.16
N GLY A 26 -1.46 14.70 9.90
CA GLY A 26 -1.55 15.94 10.66
C GLY A 26 -2.60 15.89 11.77
N ILE A 27 -2.86 14.69 12.33
CA ILE A 27 -3.82 14.46 13.43
C ILE A 27 -3.12 14.56 14.79
N SER A 28 -1.81 14.33 14.89
CA SER A 28 -1.04 14.47 16.14
C SER A 28 -1.18 15.86 16.79
N ARG A 29 -1.46 16.90 16.01
CA ARG A 29 -1.75 18.27 16.49
C ARG A 29 -3.16 18.46 17.07
N TRP A 30 -4.07 17.51 16.91
CA TRP A 30 -5.46 17.57 17.40
C TRP A 30 -5.68 16.71 18.67
N ALA A 31 -4.74 15.81 19.00
CA ALA A 31 -4.85 14.92 20.15
C ALA A 31 -4.71 15.60 21.53
N SER A 32 -4.37 16.89 21.61
CA SER A 32 -4.28 17.62 22.89
C SER A 32 -5.62 18.12 23.45
N THR A 33 -6.76 17.86 22.80
CA THR A 33 -8.07 18.31 23.31
C THR A 33 -9.18 17.31 23.05
N ALA A 34 -9.12 16.11 23.62
CA ALA A 34 -10.32 15.29 23.89
C ALA A 34 -9.95 14.04 24.70
N SER A 35 -9.84 14.18 26.02
CA SER A 35 -10.16 13.09 26.93
C SER A 35 -11.64 13.23 27.25
N LEU A 36 -12.47 12.25 26.92
CA LEU A 36 -13.64 11.83 27.69
C LEU A 36 -14.40 10.68 27.01
N GLY A 37 -14.24 9.48 27.57
CA GLY A 37 -15.35 8.69 28.10
C GLY A 37 -16.18 7.85 27.13
N GLY A 38 -16.32 6.56 27.46
CA GLY A 38 -17.53 5.79 27.15
C GLY A 38 -17.27 4.45 26.48
N ALA A 39 -17.36 3.40 27.28
CA ALA A 39 -17.07 2.00 26.95
C ALA A 39 -18.29 1.20 26.42
N VAL A 40 -17.99 -0.02 25.97
CA VAL A 40 -18.83 -1.26 25.91
C VAL A 40 -19.74 -1.42 24.66
N SER A 41 -19.98 -2.58 24.03
CA SER A 41 -19.33 -3.90 23.87
C SER A 41 -20.26 -4.81 23.01
N VAL A 42 -19.65 -5.80 22.34
CA VAL A 42 -20.09 -7.12 21.79
C VAL A 42 -21.24 -7.36 20.78
N ALA A 43 -20.85 -8.11 19.72
CA ALA A 43 -21.42 -9.34 19.08
C ALA A 43 -22.80 -9.28 18.36
N ASN A 44 -23.09 -9.97 17.25
CA ASN A 44 -22.66 -11.32 16.83
C ASN A 44 -22.91 -11.60 15.32
N ALA A 45 -22.35 -12.70 14.80
CA ALA A 45 -22.25 -13.19 13.40
C ALA A 45 -23.56 -13.63 12.70
N PRO A 46 -23.47 -14.07 11.42
CA PRO A 46 -24.01 -15.40 11.10
C PRO A 46 -23.14 -16.31 10.21
N VAL A 47 -23.65 -17.54 10.10
CA VAL A 47 -23.09 -18.86 9.73
C VAL A 47 -23.01 -19.16 8.22
N LEU A 48 -22.19 -20.18 7.90
CA LEU A 48 -22.00 -20.97 6.66
C LEU A 48 -23.19 -21.12 5.70
N GLU A 49 -22.91 -21.26 4.39
CA GLU A 49 -23.13 -22.49 3.58
C GLU A 49 -22.85 -22.27 2.07
N GLY A 50 -22.30 -23.27 1.38
CA GLY A 50 -22.47 -23.44 -0.08
C GLY A 50 -21.22 -23.72 -0.94
N LEU A 51 -20.67 -24.93 -0.87
CA LEU A 51 -19.97 -25.59 -1.99
C LEU A 51 -21.02 -26.26 -2.91
N PRO A 52 -20.82 -26.42 -4.24
CA PRO A 52 -19.83 -27.35 -4.78
C PRO A 52 -19.11 -26.97 -6.08
N GLU A 53 -18.05 -27.74 -6.32
CA GLU A 53 -17.02 -27.81 -7.38
C GLU A 53 -17.55 -28.17 -8.80
N PRO A 54 -16.71 -28.61 -9.79
CA PRO A 54 -15.58 -27.94 -10.47
C PRO A 54 -15.68 -28.12 -12.01
N VAL A 55 -15.30 -27.17 -12.89
CA VAL A 55 -15.18 -27.52 -14.32
C VAL A 55 -14.14 -26.69 -15.10
N LEU A 56 -13.30 -27.44 -15.83
CA LEU A 56 -12.51 -27.12 -17.02
C LEU A 56 -11.14 -26.43 -16.88
N VAL A 57 -10.15 -27.32 -16.76
CA VAL A 57 -8.79 -27.17 -17.29
C VAL A 57 -8.85 -26.79 -18.77
N VAL A 58 -8.42 -25.56 -19.09
CA VAL A 58 -7.91 -25.22 -20.41
C VAL A 58 -6.44 -24.86 -20.24
N ALA A 59 -5.57 -25.77 -20.65
CA ALA A 59 -4.15 -25.50 -20.78
C ALA A 59 -3.96 -24.47 -21.91
N ALA A 60 -4.02 -23.19 -21.55
CA ALA A 60 -3.54 -22.13 -22.40
C ALA A 60 -2.03 -22.28 -22.50
N LYS A 61 -1.58 -22.82 -23.63
CA LYS A 61 -0.19 -22.79 -24.05
C LYS A 61 0.16 -21.31 -24.28
N ALA A 62 0.58 -20.63 -23.21
CA ALA A 62 1.02 -19.25 -23.28
C ALA A 62 2.22 -19.20 -24.22
N VAL A 63 2.01 -18.57 -25.37
CA VAL A 63 3.09 -18.02 -26.17
C VAL A 63 3.83 -17.09 -25.21
N VAL A 64 5.04 -17.47 -24.82
CA VAL A 64 5.94 -16.59 -24.09
C VAL A 64 6.30 -15.48 -25.07
N ALA A 65 5.43 -14.47 -25.13
CA ALA A 65 5.82 -13.17 -25.64
C ALA A 65 7.00 -12.73 -24.77
N ASP A 66 8.05 -12.22 -25.41
CA ASP A 66 9.24 -11.68 -24.76
C ASP A 66 8.79 -10.43 -23.97
N LEU A 67 8.23 -10.65 -22.77
CA LEU A 67 7.75 -9.59 -21.91
C LEU A 67 8.97 -8.78 -21.44
N PRO A 68 8.88 -7.45 -21.39
CA PRO A 68 9.97 -6.62 -20.90
C PRO A 68 10.45 -7.10 -19.53
N VAL A 69 11.78 -7.13 -19.36
CA VAL A 69 12.40 -7.58 -18.11
C VAL A 69 12.20 -6.50 -17.05
N LEU A 70 11.55 -6.87 -15.94
CA LEU A 70 11.35 -5.97 -14.80
C LEU A 70 12.70 -5.49 -14.23
N PRO A 71 12.89 -4.19 -13.94
CA PRO A 71 14.10 -3.67 -13.30
C PRO A 71 14.47 -4.43 -12.02
N LYS A 72 15.77 -4.68 -11.81
CA LYS A 72 16.27 -5.48 -10.66
C LYS A 72 15.87 -4.89 -9.31
N ILE A 73 15.78 -3.57 -9.22
CA ILE A 73 15.38 -2.88 -7.98
C ILE A 73 13.92 -3.21 -7.62
N ILE A 74 13.03 -3.35 -8.61
CA ILE A 74 11.65 -3.76 -8.40
C ILE A 74 11.56 -5.26 -8.12
N GLN A 75 12.37 -6.08 -8.79
CA GLN A 75 12.43 -7.53 -8.51
C GLN A 75 12.86 -7.83 -7.06
N ALA A 76 13.73 -7.00 -6.48
CA ALA A 76 14.19 -7.13 -5.10
C ALA A 76 13.26 -6.45 -4.08
N ALA A 77 12.29 -5.66 -4.54
CA ALA A 77 11.35 -4.96 -3.68
C ALA A 77 10.28 -5.91 -3.16
N ARG A 78 9.69 -5.54 -2.02
CA ARG A 78 8.50 -6.18 -1.48
C ARG A 78 7.22 -5.46 -1.92
N TYR A 79 7.32 -4.14 -2.09
CA TYR A 79 6.24 -3.26 -2.50
C TYR A 79 6.63 -2.47 -3.74
N TRP A 80 5.86 -2.65 -4.80
CA TRP A 80 5.93 -1.81 -5.98
C TRP A 80 4.74 -0.86 -6.01
N VAL A 81 5.00 0.43 -5.88
CA VAL A 81 3.98 1.47 -5.84
C VAL A 81 3.96 2.18 -7.18
N ILE A 82 2.79 2.24 -7.82
CA ILE A 82 2.65 2.80 -9.16
C ILE A 82 1.67 3.96 -9.12
N GLY A 83 2.10 5.13 -9.59
CA GLY A 83 1.24 6.32 -9.69
C GLY A 83 1.21 6.92 -11.09
N VAL A 84 0.21 7.76 -11.32
CA VAL A 84 -0.03 8.42 -12.62
C VAL A 84 0.94 9.57 -12.93
N ALA A 85 1.60 10.14 -11.91
CA ALA A 85 2.44 11.32 -12.05
C ALA A 85 3.64 11.27 -11.09
N PRO A 86 4.78 11.92 -11.41
CA PRO A 86 5.94 12.02 -10.53
C PRO A 86 5.58 12.56 -9.13
N LEU A 87 6.33 12.12 -8.12
CA LEU A 87 6.12 12.57 -6.74
C LEU A 87 6.71 13.96 -6.51
N ASP A 88 5.86 14.89 -6.08
CA ASP A 88 6.32 16.10 -5.40
C ASP A 88 6.72 15.78 -3.94
N ASP A 89 7.28 16.77 -3.24
CA ASP A 89 7.80 16.59 -1.88
C ASP A 89 6.71 16.18 -0.88
N ASP A 90 5.49 16.70 -1.02
CA ASP A 90 4.38 16.42 -0.12
C ASP A 90 3.79 15.02 -0.37
N ALA A 91 3.67 14.62 -1.63
CA ALA A 91 3.26 13.28 -2.04
C ALA A 91 4.31 12.24 -1.63
N CYS A 92 5.60 12.54 -1.79
CA CYS A 92 6.69 11.68 -1.35
C CYS A 92 6.67 11.50 0.18
N ARG A 93 6.50 12.57 0.95
CA ARG A 93 6.36 12.52 2.41
C ARG A 93 5.13 11.72 2.83
N LEU A 94 3.99 11.93 2.17
CA LEU A 94 2.77 11.19 2.43
C LEU A 94 3.01 9.70 2.20
N LEU A 95 3.51 9.30 1.03
CA LEU A 95 3.78 7.91 0.70
C LEU A 95 4.75 7.25 1.69
N ALA A 96 5.85 7.92 2.05
CA ALA A 96 6.79 7.42 3.04
C ALA A 96 6.10 7.15 4.39
N GLY A 97 5.21 8.05 4.82
CA GLY A 97 4.40 7.88 6.02
C GLY A 97 3.42 6.70 5.96
N MET A 98 2.78 6.53 4.80
CA MET A 98 1.87 5.43 4.53
C MET A 98 2.58 4.07 4.61
N MET A 99 3.76 3.97 3.98
CA MET A 99 4.56 2.75 3.98
C MET A 99 5.18 2.49 5.36
N ALA A 100 5.59 3.53 6.08
CA ALA A 100 6.08 3.44 7.47
C ALA A 100 5.01 2.88 8.40
N ALA A 101 3.76 3.27 8.20
CA ALA A 101 2.65 2.80 9.01
C ALA A 101 2.44 1.28 8.87
N ILE A 102 2.70 0.69 7.70
CA ILE A 102 2.65 -0.77 7.51
C ILE A 102 4.00 -1.47 7.77
N GLN A 103 4.92 -0.82 8.46
CA GLN A 103 6.24 -1.35 8.84
C GLN A 103 7.11 -1.80 7.66
N ALA A 104 6.87 -1.25 6.46
CA ALA A 104 7.79 -1.44 5.37
C ALA A 104 9.10 -0.68 5.65
N THR A 105 10.15 -0.95 4.88
CA THR A 105 11.46 -0.29 4.98
C THR A 105 11.87 0.33 3.66
N GLU A 106 12.85 1.25 3.68
CA GLU A 106 13.27 1.98 2.47
C GLU A 106 13.72 1.07 1.32
N GLY A 107 14.35 -0.07 1.66
CA GLY A 107 14.82 -1.05 0.68
C GLY A 107 13.72 -1.95 0.13
N GLU A 108 12.55 -1.97 0.76
CA GLU A 108 11.42 -2.81 0.36
C GLU A 108 10.45 -2.09 -0.59
N VAL A 109 10.54 -0.77 -0.72
CA VAL A 109 9.59 0.04 -1.48
C VAL A 109 10.26 0.69 -2.68
N VAL A 110 9.64 0.48 -3.85
CA VAL A 110 10.00 1.19 -5.08
C VAL A 110 8.77 1.88 -5.63
N TYR A 111 8.89 3.16 -5.93
CA TYR A 111 7.88 3.94 -6.61
C TYR A 111 8.17 4.03 -8.11
N SER A 112 7.13 3.92 -8.94
CA SER A 112 7.19 4.14 -10.37
C SER A 112 6.07 5.06 -10.83
N SER A 113 6.41 6.04 -11.66
CA SER A 113 5.42 6.79 -12.44
C SER A 113 5.28 6.19 -13.83
N VAL A 114 4.06 6.20 -14.38
CA VAL A 114 3.80 5.79 -15.76
C VAL A 114 4.43 6.75 -16.79
N GLN A 115 4.80 7.97 -16.36
CA GLN A 115 5.52 8.94 -17.20
C GLN A 115 7.01 8.64 -17.28
N ASP A 116 7.62 8.99 -18.41
CA ASP A 116 9.06 8.84 -18.70
C ASP A 116 9.95 9.47 -17.62
N GLY A 117 10.98 8.75 -17.19
CA GLY A 117 11.80 9.14 -16.06
C GLY A 117 13.10 8.35 -15.92
N VAL A 118 13.96 8.78 -14.99
CA VAL A 118 15.22 8.10 -14.69
C VAL A 118 15.16 7.55 -13.27
N GLU A 119 15.79 6.40 -13.05
CA GLU A 119 15.99 5.87 -11.70
C GLU A 119 16.73 6.88 -10.83
N HIS A 120 16.16 7.19 -9.67
CA HIS A 120 16.77 8.10 -8.71
C HIS A 120 16.27 7.79 -7.30
N VAL A 121 16.93 8.38 -6.30
CA VAL A 121 16.49 8.31 -4.90
C VAL A 121 15.96 9.69 -4.51
N GLN A 122 14.71 9.74 -4.09
CA GLN A 122 14.07 10.97 -3.63
C GLN A 122 14.13 11.05 -2.09
N THR A 123 14.30 12.26 -1.57
CA THR A 123 14.25 12.51 -0.12
C THR A 123 12.79 12.70 0.30
N THR A 124 12.37 12.04 1.37
CA THR A 124 10.97 12.07 1.85
C THR A 124 10.70 13.17 2.87
N GLY A 125 11.77 13.75 3.45
CA GLY A 125 11.69 14.70 4.55
C GLY A 125 11.26 14.10 5.89
N MET A 126 11.25 12.77 6.04
CA MET A 126 10.99 12.05 7.29
C MET A 126 12.28 11.52 7.92
N ALA A 127 12.43 11.67 9.25
CA ALA A 127 13.63 11.19 9.95
C ALA A 127 13.72 9.66 10.02
N THR A 128 12.57 8.98 10.11
CA THR A 128 12.47 7.52 10.24
C THR A 128 12.51 6.79 8.89
N TRP A 129 12.33 7.53 7.80
CA TRP A 129 12.30 6.98 6.45
C TRP A 129 12.79 8.02 5.45
N PRO A 130 14.05 8.48 5.53
CA PRO A 130 14.57 9.59 4.73
C PRO A 130 14.54 9.41 3.20
N ARG A 131 14.47 8.19 2.68
CA ARG A 131 14.67 7.91 1.24
C ARG A 131 13.61 7.03 0.63
N LEU A 132 13.30 7.31 -0.64
CA LEU A 132 12.43 6.51 -1.48
C LEU A 132 13.13 6.20 -2.81
N ASN A 133 13.14 4.93 -3.19
CA ASN A 133 13.62 4.53 -4.51
C ASN A 133 12.56 4.83 -5.55
N VAL A 134 12.91 5.60 -6.57
CA VAL A 134 12.07 5.89 -7.73
C VAL A 134 12.70 5.21 -8.94
N CYS A 135 11.92 4.35 -9.60
CA CYS A 135 12.33 3.62 -10.78
C CYS A 135 11.32 3.83 -11.90
N HIS A 136 11.81 4.10 -13.10
CA HIS A 136 10.95 4.23 -14.27
C HIS A 136 10.69 2.86 -14.91
N VAL A 137 9.45 2.67 -15.37
CA VAL A 137 9.04 1.46 -16.09
C VAL A 137 8.26 1.89 -17.33
N SER A 138 8.80 1.59 -18.52
CA SER A 138 8.19 1.96 -19.80
C SER A 138 6.89 1.20 -20.09
N GLU A 139 6.75 -0.02 -19.57
CA GLU A 139 5.58 -0.88 -19.80
C GLU A 139 5.22 -1.68 -18.54
N LEU A 140 3.94 -1.71 -18.18
CA LEU A 140 3.46 -2.44 -17.01
C LEU A 140 3.13 -3.92 -17.30
N ASN A 141 3.16 -4.32 -18.58
CA ASN A 141 2.97 -5.71 -18.99
C ASN A 141 4.28 -6.49 -18.83
N VAL A 142 4.59 -6.84 -17.59
CA VAL A 142 5.83 -7.52 -17.19
C VAL A 142 5.50 -8.74 -16.33
N SER A 143 6.36 -9.75 -16.38
CA SER A 143 6.25 -10.88 -15.46
C SER A 143 6.64 -10.42 -14.05
N LEU A 144 5.69 -10.50 -13.12
CA LEU A 144 5.90 -10.11 -11.73
C LEU A 144 6.22 -11.31 -10.83
N PRO A 145 7.12 -11.13 -9.84
CA PRO A 145 7.30 -12.10 -8.78
C PRO A 145 6.02 -12.28 -7.95
N GLU A 146 5.66 -13.52 -7.59
CA GLU A 146 4.49 -13.81 -6.75
C GLU A 146 4.56 -13.15 -5.36
N THR A 147 5.78 -12.86 -4.88
CA THR A 147 6.02 -12.21 -3.60
C THR A 147 5.87 -10.69 -3.65
N LEU A 148 5.82 -10.09 -4.84
CA LEU A 148 5.76 -8.64 -5.00
C LEU A 148 4.32 -8.15 -4.75
N SER A 149 4.15 -7.21 -3.84
CA SER A 149 2.87 -6.55 -3.60
C SER A 149 2.80 -5.26 -4.41
N VAL A 150 1.75 -5.10 -5.22
CA VAL A 150 1.58 -3.94 -6.11
C VAL A 150 0.52 -3.01 -5.52
N LEU A 151 0.89 -1.74 -5.34
CA LEU A 151 -0.01 -0.69 -4.86
C LEU A 151 -0.23 0.35 -5.96
N LEU A 152 -1.44 0.44 -6.47
CA LEU A 152 -1.86 1.38 -7.49
C LEU A 152 -2.41 2.64 -6.85
N LEU A 153 -1.88 3.80 -7.22
CA LEU A 153 -2.27 5.12 -6.72
C LEU A 153 -3.16 5.82 -7.75
N GLY A 154 -4.44 5.95 -7.43
CA GLY A 154 -5.43 6.57 -8.31
C GLY A 154 -5.79 5.66 -9.48
N ASP A 155 -6.03 6.26 -10.65
CA ASP A 155 -6.52 5.55 -11.82
C ASP A 155 -5.37 5.04 -12.71
N VAL A 156 -4.60 4.07 -12.22
CA VAL A 156 -3.54 3.41 -12.99
C VAL A 156 -4.10 2.16 -13.68
N ASP A 157 -3.95 2.10 -15.00
CA ASP A 157 -4.21 0.89 -15.78
C ASP A 157 -3.10 -0.14 -15.53
N PHE A 158 -3.46 -1.26 -14.92
CA PHE A 158 -2.52 -2.35 -14.63
C PHE A 158 -3.03 -3.65 -15.26
N PRO A 159 -2.21 -4.40 -16.00
CA PRO A 159 -2.65 -5.59 -16.69
C PRO A 159 -3.15 -6.65 -15.69
N GLU A 160 -4.27 -7.29 -16.03
CA GLU A 160 -4.86 -8.34 -15.20
C GLU A 160 -3.96 -9.58 -15.16
N GLY A 161 -3.87 -10.21 -13.99
CA GLY A 161 -3.16 -11.49 -13.83
C GLY A 161 -2.32 -11.59 -12.56
N HIS A 162 -2.01 -10.47 -11.89
CA HIS A 162 -1.33 -10.50 -10.60
C HIS A 162 -2.35 -10.48 -9.44
N HIS A 163 -2.18 -11.38 -8.47
CA HIS A 163 -3.14 -11.58 -7.39
C HIS A 163 -2.89 -10.68 -6.16
N ARG A 164 -1.71 -10.06 -6.07
CA ARG A 164 -1.32 -9.15 -4.98
C ARG A 164 -1.33 -7.70 -5.46
N VAL A 165 -2.52 -7.23 -5.86
CA VAL A 165 -2.72 -5.86 -6.35
C VAL A 165 -3.76 -5.17 -5.49
N TRP A 166 -3.40 -3.99 -4.98
CA TRP A 166 -4.30 -3.12 -4.22
C TRP A 166 -4.37 -1.76 -4.88
N ARG A 167 -5.53 -1.11 -4.79
CA ARG A 167 -5.75 0.24 -5.31
C ARG A 167 -6.16 1.14 -4.16
N ILE A 168 -5.58 2.32 -4.13
CA ILE A 168 -5.92 3.39 -3.20
C ILE A 168 -6.07 4.71 -3.96
N PRO A 169 -6.72 5.73 -3.39
CA PRO A 169 -6.81 7.06 -4.01
C PRO A 169 -5.43 7.65 -4.35
N ALA A 170 -5.39 8.57 -5.31
CA ALA A 170 -4.13 9.23 -5.68
C ALA A 170 -3.60 10.09 -4.52
N LEU A 171 -2.27 10.23 -4.42
CA LEU A 171 -1.64 11.03 -3.36
C LEU A 171 -2.10 12.49 -3.41
N ALA A 172 -2.20 13.08 -4.60
CA ALA A 172 -2.67 14.46 -4.78
C ALA A 172 -4.11 14.67 -4.27
N ASP A 173 -5.00 13.71 -4.55
CA ASP A 173 -6.38 13.75 -4.06
C ASP A 173 -6.42 13.61 -2.55
N MET A 174 -5.62 12.71 -1.98
CA MET A 174 -5.50 12.54 -0.52
C MET A 174 -4.92 13.76 0.19
N LEU A 175 -3.99 14.48 -0.43
CA LEU A 175 -3.47 15.75 0.10
C LEU A 175 -4.56 16.82 0.14
N SER A 176 -5.45 16.84 -0.85
CA SER A 176 -6.54 17.81 -0.97
C SER A 176 -7.77 17.44 -0.12
N GLU A 177 -8.07 16.15 0.00
CA GLU A 177 -9.24 15.62 0.69
C GLU A 177 -8.83 14.60 1.78
N PRO A 178 -8.75 15.04 3.05
CA PRO A 178 -8.28 14.20 4.15
C PRO A 178 -9.12 12.93 4.40
N LEU A 179 -10.38 12.90 3.96
CA LEU A 179 -11.27 11.74 4.13
C LEU A 179 -10.79 10.54 3.29
N LEU A 180 -10.21 10.78 2.11
CA LEU A 180 -9.68 9.74 1.23
C LEU A 180 -8.52 8.96 1.85
N LYS A 181 -7.82 9.57 2.81
CA LYS A 181 -6.75 8.89 3.54
C LYS A 181 -7.29 7.72 4.38
N ARG A 182 -8.51 7.82 4.94
CA ARG A 182 -9.13 6.71 5.68
C ARG A 182 -9.39 5.51 4.78
N GLU A 183 -9.84 5.77 3.55
CA GLU A 183 -10.04 4.73 2.53
C GLU A 183 -8.70 4.09 2.13
N ALA A 184 -7.68 4.90 1.88
CA ALA A 184 -6.34 4.41 1.58
C ALA A 184 -5.76 3.52 2.69
N TRP A 185 -6.04 3.86 3.96
CA TRP A 185 -5.61 3.04 5.09
C TRP A 185 -6.25 1.64 5.09
N VAL A 186 -7.52 1.52 4.67
CA VAL A 186 -8.17 0.21 4.56
C VAL A 186 -7.46 -0.65 3.50
N GLY A 187 -7.13 -0.07 2.35
CA GLY A 187 -6.38 -0.75 1.29
C GLY A 187 -4.97 -1.18 1.75
N LEU A 188 -4.24 -0.28 2.42
CA LEU A 188 -2.90 -0.56 2.94
C LEU A 188 -2.88 -1.69 3.98
N LYS A 189 -3.85 -1.71 4.89
CA LYS A 189 -3.96 -2.80 5.87
C LYS A 189 -4.23 -4.14 5.22
N ALA A 190 -5.12 -4.18 4.22
CA ALA A 190 -5.41 -5.39 3.47
C ALA A 190 -4.16 -5.92 2.75
N MET A 191 -3.36 -5.02 2.18
CA MET A 191 -2.07 -5.36 1.59
C MET A 191 -1.09 -5.91 2.62
N TRP A 192 -0.97 -5.25 3.77
CA TRP A 192 -0.04 -5.63 4.82
C TRP A 192 -0.39 -6.96 5.50
N ALA A 193 -1.68 -7.28 5.63
CA ALA A 193 -2.15 -8.53 6.21
C ALA A 193 -1.84 -9.78 5.33
N GLN A 194 -1.39 -9.58 4.10
CA GLN A 194 -1.02 -10.65 3.17
C GLN A 194 0.51 -10.85 3.22
N PRO A 195 1.00 -11.98 3.80
CA PRO A 195 2.43 -12.27 3.90
C PRO A 195 3.08 -12.49 2.53
#